data_AF-A0A1H9GGR9-F1
#
_entry.id   AF-A0A1H9GGR9-F1
#
_cell.length_a   1.000
_cell.length_b   1.000
_cell.length_c   1.000
_cell.angle_alpha   90.00
_cell.angle_beta   90.00
_cell.angle_gamma   90.00
#
_symmetry.space_group_name_H-M   'P 1'
#
loop_
_entity.id
_entity.type
_entity.pdbx_description
1 polymer ?
#
loop_
_entity_poly.entity_id
_entity_poly.type
_entity_poly.pdbx_seq_one_letter_code
_entity_poly.pdbx_strand_id
1 'polypeptide(L)'
;MLKAPAVNATVFEKVDWLELNAFFDIYHQSKLDELIGALDIQADEIEDDIGERDLQVEDLRLEIEQEIGAREKALGNTYPFCLSASGEVLGLKDRNDRRGGRFYLFCLVLSHVTRSRILETAPHPSAVRAARNHHFQCVATLALAGQVQGPAVWLGWPRPTDESILEVVRRTCQLAGTGSGRDVPGPGAGEYDKDSGIDVLAWNPFLDGPPPAFFAFGQTASGHDWPQKSARIDSELLMRNYFLDKPNCNTVYYTIVPYRLSEDEMRRNHFKHGAILDRTRTPLLAWQGLQLNHAGTAVDCAAAASLIWRWLRAFRRSPAEVYSYEPA
;
A
#
# COMPACT_ATOMS: atom_id res chain seq x y z
N MET A 1 23.26 5.63 -2.65
CA MET A 1 22.07 4.81 -2.96
C MET A 1 20.82 5.68 -3.06
N LEU A 2 20.66 6.66 -2.16
CA LEU A 2 19.53 7.57 -2.19
C LEU A 2 19.97 8.96 -2.69
N LYS A 3 19.19 9.54 -3.59
CA LYS A 3 19.32 10.91 -4.04
C LYS A 3 18.49 11.79 -3.11
N ALA A 4 19.08 12.91 -2.68
CA ALA A 4 18.36 13.92 -1.92
C ALA A 4 17.09 14.40 -2.67
N PRO A 5 15.99 14.68 -1.95
CA PRO A 5 14.80 15.26 -2.57
C PRO A 5 15.14 16.66 -3.11
N ALA A 6 14.38 17.11 -4.11
CA ALA A 6 14.49 18.47 -4.61
C ALA A 6 14.06 19.48 -3.53
N VAL A 7 14.55 20.72 -3.62
CA VAL A 7 14.20 21.82 -2.69
C VAL A 7 12.68 21.97 -2.57
N ASN A 8 11.99 21.97 -3.71
CA ASN A 8 10.54 22.09 -3.81
C ASN A 8 9.76 20.76 -3.62
N ALA A 9 10.42 19.69 -3.21
CA ALA A 9 9.75 18.42 -2.92
C ALA A 9 8.76 18.59 -1.76
N THR A 10 7.70 17.79 -1.77
CA THR A 10 6.70 17.82 -0.70
C THR A 10 7.30 17.36 0.64
N VAL A 11 6.72 17.78 1.77
CA VAL A 11 7.12 17.26 3.08
C VAL A 11 7.01 15.73 3.14
N PHE A 12 6.06 15.12 2.42
CA PHE A 12 5.92 13.66 2.35
C PHE A 12 7.15 13.00 1.72
N GLU A 13 7.67 13.54 0.62
CA GLU A 13 8.88 13.03 -0.04
C GLU A 13 10.13 13.25 0.80
N LYS A 14 10.21 14.37 1.53
CA LYS A 14 11.30 14.68 2.45
C LYS A 14 11.33 13.70 3.63
N VAL A 15 10.19 13.42 4.24
CA VAL A 15 10.06 12.41 5.30
C VAL A 15 10.35 11.00 4.77
N ASP A 16 9.90 10.68 3.56
CA ASP A 16 10.21 9.39 2.92
C ASP A 16 11.71 9.19 2.70
N TRP A 17 12.42 10.27 2.36
CA TRP A 17 13.88 10.24 2.24
C TRP A 17 14.56 9.92 3.58
N LEU A 18 14.14 10.57 4.67
CA LEU A 18 14.63 10.29 6.03
C LEU A 18 14.34 8.84 6.44
N GLU A 19 13.12 8.36 6.18
CA GLU A 19 12.70 6.98 6.49
C GLU A 19 13.51 5.95 5.69
N LEU A 20 13.76 6.22 4.40
CA LEU A 20 14.58 5.34 3.56
C LEU A 20 16.04 5.37 4.00
N ASN A 21 16.61 6.52 4.35
CA ASN A 21 17.95 6.59 4.92
C ASN A 21 18.07 5.75 6.18
N ALA A 22 17.16 5.93 7.15
CA ALA A 22 17.14 5.13 8.36
C ALA A 22 16.90 3.62 8.09
N PHE A 23 16.18 3.31 7.01
CA PHE A 23 16.00 1.92 6.58
C PHE A 23 17.29 1.31 6.01
N PHE A 24 18.05 2.02 5.17
CA PHE A 24 19.27 1.50 4.55
C PHE A 24 20.53 1.65 5.43
N ASP A 25 20.54 2.60 6.34
CA ASP A 25 21.65 2.85 7.25
C ASP A 25 21.95 1.64 8.14
N ILE A 26 23.24 1.45 8.44
CA ILE A 26 23.72 0.32 9.24
C ILE A 26 23.37 0.48 10.72
N TYR A 27 23.28 1.72 11.20
CA TYR A 27 22.88 2.08 12.56
C TYR A 27 21.39 2.38 12.69
N HIS A 28 20.65 2.23 11.59
CA HIS A 28 19.21 2.40 11.56
C HIS A 28 18.73 3.82 11.85
N GLN A 29 19.52 4.82 11.47
CA GLN A 29 19.27 6.23 11.77
C GLN A 29 19.36 7.11 10.52
N SER A 30 18.66 8.24 10.56
CA SER A 30 18.81 9.34 9.61
C SER A 30 18.73 10.65 10.38
N LYS A 31 19.61 11.61 10.04
CA LYS A 31 19.66 12.91 10.70
C LYS A 31 18.93 13.96 9.87
N LEU A 32 18.16 14.83 10.52
CA LEU A 32 17.52 15.95 9.85
C LEU A 32 18.54 16.92 9.24
N ASP A 33 19.68 17.12 9.89
CA ASP A 33 20.76 17.99 9.39
C ASP A 33 21.32 17.51 8.05
N GLU A 34 21.30 16.20 7.78
CA GLU A 34 21.72 15.66 6.47
C GLU A 34 20.73 16.04 5.37
N LEU A 35 19.42 16.06 5.68
CA LEU A 35 18.41 16.54 4.74
C LEU A 35 18.59 18.05 4.50
N ILE A 36 18.69 18.85 5.56
CA ILE A 36 18.83 20.31 5.48
C ILE A 36 20.08 20.66 4.68
N GLY A 37 21.24 20.08 5.04
CA GLY A 37 22.48 20.30 4.31
C GLY A 37 22.39 19.88 2.83
N ALA A 38 21.65 18.82 2.51
CA ALA A 38 21.45 18.41 1.12
C ALA A 38 20.51 19.34 0.34
N LEU A 39 19.53 19.98 0.99
CA LEU A 39 18.68 21.00 0.38
C LEU A 39 19.46 22.30 0.18
N ASP A 40 20.28 22.68 1.15
CA ASP A 40 21.14 23.86 1.13
C ASP A 40 22.15 23.83 -0.03
N ILE A 41 22.77 22.68 -0.27
CA ILE A 41 23.70 22.50 -1.40
C ILE A 41 22.99 22.65 -2.75
N GLN A 42 21.69 22.32 -2.82
CA GLN A 42 20.89 22.43 -4.04
C GLN A 42 20.28 23.83 -4.24
N ALA A 43 20.19 24.63 -3.18
CA ALA A 43 19.75 26.01 -3.27
C ALA A 43 20.91 26.85 -3.84
N ASP A 44 20.84 27.15 -5.15
CA ASP A 44 21.83 27.98 -5.86
C ASP A 44 21.81 29.46 -5.41
N GLU A 45 20.84 29.87 -4.58
CA GLU A 45 20.71 31.22 -4.05
C GLU A 45 21.39 31.32 -2.68
N ILE A 46 22.46 32.12 -2.62
CA ILE A 46 23.00 32.63 -1.35
C ILE A 46 21.95 33.61 -0.84
N GLU A 47 21.09 33.15 0.07
CA GLU A 47 20.24 34.03 0.86
C GLU A 47 21.16 34.84 1.77
N ASP A 48 21.38 36.12 1.43
CA ASP A 48 22.28 37.02 2.16
C ASP A 48 21.75 37.36 3.58
N ASP A 49 20.47 37.05 3.86
CA ASP A 49 19.85 37.20 5.18
C ASP A 49 19.84 35.88 5.95
N ILE A 50 20.82 35.75 6.87
CA ILE A 50 20.95 34.61 7.78
C ILE A 50 19.67 34.39 8.60
N GLY A 51 18.95 35.46 8.96
CA GLY A 51 17.75 35.35 9.79
C GLY A 51 16.56 34.74 9.05
N GLU A 52 16.41 35.04 7.76
CA GLU A 52 15.35 34.45 6.94
C GLU A 52 15.60 32.95 6.71
N ARG A 53 16.87 32.58 6.47
CA ARG A 53 17.29 31.19 6.33
C ARG A 53 17.03 30.36 7.59
N ASP A 54 17.39 30.90 8.76
CA ASP A 54 17.15 30.24 10.04
C ASP A 54 15.65 29.98 10.27
N LEU A 55 14.79 30.94 9.91
CA LEU A 55 13.33 30.77 9.98
C LEU A 55 12.83 29.66 9.04
N GLN A 56 13.31 29.61 7.80
CA GLN A 56 12.92 28.58 6.84
C GLN A 56 13.33 27.17 7.30
N VAL A 57 14.51 27.04 7.91
CA VAL A 57 14.99 25.76 8.45
C VAL A 57 14.10 25.30 9.61
N GLU A 58 13.75 26.20 10.54
CA GLU A 58 12.87 25.88 11.65
C GLU A 58 11.45 25.51 11.20
N ASP A 59 10.90 26.23 10.23
CA ASP A 59 9.59 25.89 9.63
C ASP A 59 9.62 24.50 8.98
N LEU A 60 10.69 24.17 8.24
CA LEU A 60 10.84 22.84 7.65
C LEU A 60 10.94 21.73 8.71
N ARG A 61 11.68 21.97 9.80
CA ARG A 61 11.76 21.02 10.93
C ARG A 61 10.37 20.76 11.49
N LEU A 62 9.61 21.82 11.75
CA LEU A 62 8.27 21.73 12.28
C LEU A 62 7.33 20.94 11.34
N GLU A 63 7.40 21.18 10.03
CA GLU A 63 6.62 20.43 9.03
C GLU A 63 6.96 18.93 9.05
N ILE A 64 8.25 18.58 9.13
CA ILE A 64 8.72 17.19 9.19
C ILE A 64 8.22 16.52 10.47
N GLU A 65 8.34 17.18 11.62
CA GLU A 65 7.85 16.68 12.90
C GLU A 65 6.34 16.43 12.87
N GLN A 66 5.57 17.36 12.31
CA GLN A 66 4.12 17.23 12.17
C GLN A 66 3.72 16.05 11.28
N GLU A 67 4.38 15.86 10.14
CA GLU A 67 4.08 14.73 9.25
C GLU A 67 4.48 13.39 9.90
N ILE A 68 5.62 13.31 10.59
CA ILE A 68 6.02 12.11 11.34
C ILE A 68 4.99 11.82 12.45
N GLY A 69 4.59 12.84 13.20
CA GLY A 69 3.57 12.72 14.25
C GLY A 69 2.21 12.28 13.70
N ALA A 70 1.82 12.77 12.53
CA ALA A 70 0.60 12.36 11.84
C ALA A 70 0.66 10.87 11.42
N ARG A 71 1.81 10.42 10.89
CA ARG A 71 2.03 8.99 10.54
C ARG A 71 1.99 8.10 11.77
N GLU A 72 2.66 8.49 12.85
CA GLU A 72 2.66 7.75 14.11
C GLU A 72 1.25 7.64 14.70
N LYS A 73 0.50 8.75 14.71
CA LYS A 73 -0.90 8.76 15.16
C LYS A 73 -1.80 7.84 14.32
N ALA A 74 -1.61 7.82 13.00
CA ALA A 74 -2.45 7.02 12.10
C ALA A 74 -2.17 5.51 12.20
N LEU A 75 -0.90 5.12 12.39
CA LEU A 75 -0.44 3.75 12.26
C LEU A 75 -0.08 3.07 13.59
N GLY A 76 0.14 3.85 14.65
CA GLY A 76 0.60 3.38 15.96
C GLY A 76 1.84 2.47 15.83
N ASN A 77 1.76 1.27 16.40
CA ASN A 77 2.86 0.29 16.38
C ASN A 77 3.24 -0.23 14.98
N THR A 78 2.40 0.02 13.97
CA THR A 78 2.72 -0.33 12.58
C THR A 78 3.56 0.74 11.87
N TYR A 79 3.73 1.92 12.48
CA TYR A 79 4.74 2.90 12.04
C TYR A 79 6.12 2.51 12.58
N PRO A 80 7.09 2.15 11.71
CA PRO A 80 8.33 1.52 12.14
C PRO A 80 9.42 2.53 12.51
N PHE A 81 9.13 3.83 12.54
CA PHE A 81 10.08 4.88 12.85
C PHE A 81 9.70 5.64 14.13
N CYS A 82 10.69 6.21 14.80
CA CYS A 82 10.54 7.11 15.93
C CYS A 82 11.52 8.27 15.80
N LEU A 83 11.04 9.48 16.04
CA LEU A 83 11.89 10.66 16.12
C LEU A 83 12.51 10.74 17.53
N SER A 84 13.76 11.17 17.64
CA SER A 84 14.42 11.40 18.93
C SER A 84 13.70 12.51 19.71
N ALA A 85 13.89 12.54 21.03
CA ALA A 85 13.35 13.62 21.87
C ALA A 85 13.87 15.01 21.49
N SER A 86 15.02 15.09 20.80
CA SER A 86 15.56 16.34 20.26
C SER A 86 14.95 16.74 18.92
N GLY A 87 14.18 15.86 18.26
CA GLY A 87 13.66 16.12 16.91
C GLY A 87 14.69 15.89 15.79
N GLU A 88 15.95 15.60 16.12
CA GLU A 88 17.06 15.64 15.15
C GLU A 88 17.33 14.32 14.43
N VAL A 89 16.96 13.18 15.04
CA VAL A 89 17.30 11.85 14.54
C VAL A 89 16.05 11.01 14.39
N LEU A 90 15.78 10.57 13.15
CA LEU A 90 14.76 9.57 12.86
C LEU A 90 15.39 8.18 12.92
N GLY A 91 14.94 7.37 13.87
CA GLY A 91 15.40 6.00 14.06
C GLY A 91 14.39 4.97 13.57
N LEU A 92 14.87 3.87 13.00
CA LEU A 92 14.05 2.68 12.75
C LEU A 92 13.90 1.89 14.06
N LYS A 93 12.65 1.74 14.52
CA LYS A 93 12.30 1.01 15.74
C LYS A 93 12.85 -0.42 15.74
N ASP A 94 13.13 -0.91 16.94
CA ASP A 94 13.58 -2.27 17.17
C ASP A 94 12.58 -3.31 16.65
N ARG A 95 13.07 -4.51 16.35
CA ARG A 95 12.24 -5.59 15.76
C ARG A 95 10.99 -5.92 16.58
N ASN A 96 11.09 -5.85 17.90
CA ASN A 96 10.00 -6.20 18.81
C ASN A 96 8.91 -5.11 18.84
N ASP A 97 9.27 -3.87 18.57
CA ASP A 97 8.41 -2.69 18.73
C ASP A 97 7.65 -2.31 17.44
N ARG A 98 8.04 -2.88 16.30
CA ARG A 98 7.43 -2.63 14.98
C ARG A 98 6.51 -3.74 14.48
N ARG A 99 5.59 -4.23 15.33
CA ARG A 99 4.58 -5.24 14.91
C ARG A 99 3.80 -4.71 13.71
N GLY A 100 3.71 -5.48 12.63
CA GLY A 100 3.08 -5.03 11.38
C GLY A 100 3.86 -3.99 10.57
N GLY A 101 4.91 -3.37 11.11
CA GLY A 101 5.69 -2.31 10.43
C GLY A 101 6.43 -2.77 9.17
N ARG A 102 6.49 -4.08 8.91
CA ARG A 102 7.00 -4.63 7.64
C ARG A 102 6.11 -4.25 6.45
N PHE A 103 4.79 -4.16 6.64
CA PHE A 103 3.89 -3.70 5.58
C PHE A 103 4.14 -2.23 5.26
N TYR A 104 4.44 -1.41 6.28
CA TYR A 104 4.80 -0.01 6.08
C TYR A 104 6.10 0.10 5.28
N LEU A 105 7.17 -0.59 5.70
CA LEU A 105 8.45 -0.58 5.00
C LEU A 105 8.31 -1.07 3.55
N PHE A 106 7.46 -2.08 3.31
CA PHE A 106 7.15 -2.55 1.97
C PHE A 106 6.47 -1.47 1.13
N CYS A 107 5.40 -0.84 1.63
CA CYS A 107 4.72 0.24 0.93
C CYS A 107 5.63 1.46 0.70
N LEU A 108 6.48 1.80 1.68
CA LEU A 108 7.51 2.84 1.55
C LEU A 108 8.41 2.50 0.36
N VAL A 109 9.13 1.38 0.39
CA VAL A 109 10.02 0.98 -0.71
C VAL A 109 9.25 0.92 -2.04
N LEU A 110 8.08 0.29 -2.07
CA LEU A 110 7.26 0.15 -3.28
C LEU A 110 6.86 1.51 -3.89
N SER A 111 6.63 2.53 -3.06
CA SER A 111 6.33 3.89 -3.52
C SER A 111 7.47 4.50 -4.32
N HIS A 112 8.71 4.15 -3.99
CA HIS A 112 9.89 4.75 -4.58
C HIS A 112 10.49 3.93 -5.72
N VAL A 113 10.27 2.61 -5.78
CA VAL A 113 10.71 1.79 -6.93
C VAL A 113 9.91 2.03 -8.20
N THR A 114 8.68 2.55 -8.10
CA THR A 114 7.83 2.81 -9.27
C THR A 114 7.91 4.25 -9.75
N ARG A 115 8.06 5.24 -8.84
CA ARG A 115 7.87 6.68 -9.16
C ARG A 115 9.02 7.61 -8.79
N SER A 116 9.83 7.25 -7.81
CA SER A 116 10.56 8.29 -7.08
C SER A 116 11.97 8.49 -7.57
N ARG A 117 12.35 9.78 -7.60
CA ARG A 117 13.71 10.26 -7.83
C ARG A 117 14.66 9.96 -6.68
N ILE A 118 14.17 9.42 -5.56
CA ILE A 118 14.96 9.14 -4.36
C ILE A 118 15.90 7.93 -4.56
N LEU A 119 15.54 6.90 -5.33
CA LEU A 119 16.46 5.80 -5.58
C LEU A 119 17.44 6.17 -6.72
N GLU A 120 18.74 6.22 -6.44
CA GLU A 120 19.76 6.50 -7.47
C GLU A 120 19.92 5.35 -8.45
N THR A 121 19.86 4.12 -7.94
CA THR A 121 19.95 2.91 -8.75
C THR A 121 18.56 2.33 -8.94
N ALA A 122 18.11 2.26 -10.19
CA ALA A 122 16.87 1.60 -10.52
C ALA A 122 16.95 0.11 -10.10
N PRO A 123 15.97 -0.40 -9.35
CA PRO A 123 15.94 -1.81 -8.99
C PRO A 123 15.68 -2.69 -10.21
N HIS A 124 16.08 -3.95 -10.13
CA HIS A 124 15.90 -4.89 -11.24
C HIS A 124 14.41 -5.02 -11.62
N PRO A 125 14.04 -4.99 -12.93
CA PRO A 125 12.64 -4.98 -13.36
C PRO A 125 11.80 -6.16 -12.84
N SER A 126 12.40 -7.35 -12.70
CA SER A 126 11.69 -8.52 -12.15
C SER A 126 11.36 -8.36 -10.66
N ALA A 127 12.22 -7.70 -9.88
CA ALA A 127 11.97 -7.40 -8.48
C ALA A 127 10.75 -6.48 -8.32
N VAL A 128 10.69 -5.43 -9.15
CA VAL A 128 9.58 -4.48 -9.19
C VAL A 128 8.30 -5.19 -9.61
N ARG A 129 8.37 -6.04 -10.64
CA ARG A 129 7.23 -6.82 -11.11
C ARG A 129 6.67 -7.73 -10.02
N ALA A 130 7.53 -8.50 -9.34
CA ALA A 130 7.10 -9.37 -8.25
C ALA A 130 6.51 -8.57 -7.08
N ALA A 131 7.12 -7.43 -6.73
CA ALA A 131 6.61 -6.55 -5.68
C ALA A 131 5.21 -6.03 -6.01
N ARG A 132 4.98 -5.57 -7.24
CA ARG A 132 3.68 -5.01 -7.67
C ARG A 132 2.62 -6.10 -7.84
N ASN A 133 2.95 -7.14 -8.59
CA ASN A 133 1.98 -8.12 -9.07
C ASN A 133 1.67 -9.22 -8.06
N HIS A 134 2.49 -9.39 -7.02
CA HIS A 134 2.24 -10.42 -6.01
C HIS A 134 2.24 -9.83 -4.60
N HIS A 135 3.33 -9.17 -4.21
CA HIS A 135 3.47 -8.73 -2.82
C HIS A 135 2.47 -7.63 -2.47
N PHE A 136 2.21 -6.68 -3.37
CA PHE A 136 1.25 -5.62 -3.11
C PHE A 136 -0.21 -6.09 -3.22
N GLN A 137 -0.52 -7.00 -4.14
CA GLN A 137 -1.83 -7.66 -4.15
C GLN A 137 -2.07 -8.44 -2.84
N CYS A 138 -1.04 -9.08 -2.29
CA CYS A 138 -1.11 -9.70 -0.97
C CYS A 138 -1.39 -8.69 0.14
N VAL A 139 -0.64 -7.59 0.19
CA VAL A 139 -0.86 -6.50 1.16
C VAL A 139 -2.26 -5.92 1.04
N ALA A 140 -2.75 -5.70 -0.19
CA ALA A 140 -4.08 -5.15 -0.42
C ALA A 140 -5.19 -6.12 -0.01
N THR A 141 -5.02 -7.42 -0.24
CA THR A 141 -5.96 -8.46 0.20
C THR A 141 -6.08 -8.48 1.73
N LEU A 142 -4.93 -8.48 2.42
CA LEU A 142 -4.88 -8.37 3.88
C LEU A 142 -5.48 -7.05 4.38
N ALA A 143 -5.15 -5.93 3.72
CA ALA A 143 -5.66 -4.62 4.11
C ALA A 143 -7.18 -4.54 3.97
N LEU A 144 -7.74 -5.10 2.89
CA LEU A 144 -9.18 -5.10 2.71
C LEU A 144 -9.87 -6.03 3.73
N ALA A 145 -9.30 -7.19 4.04
CA ALA A 145 -9.77 -8.04 5.14
C ALA A 145 -9.82 -7.28 6.48
N GLY A 146 -8.75 -6.56 6.83
CA GLY A 146 -8.71 -5.72 8.02
C GLY A 146 -9.71 -4.56 7.97
N GLN A 147 -9.89 -3.93 6.82
CA GLN A 147 -10.83 -2.82 6.64
C GLN A 147 -12.29 -3.25 6.82
N VAL A 148 -12.65 -4.43 6.30
CA VAL A 148 -14.01 -4.96 6.41
C VAL A 148 -14.21 -5.80 7.67
N GLN A 149 -13.16 -6.05 8.44
CA GLN A 149 -13.15 -6.94 9.60
C GLN A 149 -13.73 -8.32 9.28
N GLY A 150 -13.30 -8.91 8.17
CA GLY A 150 -13.90 -10.13 7.63
C GLY A 150 -13.05 -10.82 6.57
N PRO A 151 -13.61 -11.84 5.88
CA PRO A 151 -12.89 -12.57 4.86
C PRO A 151 -12.52 -11.74 3.65
N ALA A 152 -11.44 -12.13 2.97
CA ALA A 152 -11.05 -11.55 1.68
C ALA A 152 -10.43 -12.59 0.74
N VAL A 153 -10.69 -12.42 -0.55
CA VAL A 153 -10.31 -13.30 -1.65
C VAL A 153 -9.50 -12.51 -2.68
N TRP A 154 -8.41 -13.11 -3.15
CA TRP A 154 -7.56 -12.54 -4.20
C TRP A 154 -8.17 -12.87 -5.57
N LEU A 155 -8.59 -11.82 -6.29
CA LEU A 155 -9.15 -11.92 -7.64
C LEU A 155 -8.14 -11.55 -8.73
N GLY A 156 -7.27 -10.58 -8.45
CA GLY A 156 -6.43 -9.91 -9.43
C GLY A 156 -5.41 -10.81 -10.11
N TRP A 157 -5.14 -10.56 -11.39
CA TRP A 157 -4.13 -11.31 -12.13
C TRP A 157 -2.72 -10.74 -11.87
N PRO A 158 -1.67 -11.58 -11.75
CA PRO A 158 -1.68 -13.04 -11.72
C PRO A 158 -2.12 -13.58 -10.37
N ARG A 159 -2.98 -14.60 -10.39
CA ARG A 159 -3.52 -15.23 -9.18
C ARG A 159 -2.52 -16.24 -8.60
N PRO A 160 -2.55 -16.47 -7.27
CA PRO A 160 -1.70 -17.46 -6.63
C PRO A 160 -2.13 -18.91 -6.92
N THR A 161 -3.35 -19.09 -7.42
CA THR A 161 -3.93 -20.37 -7.82
C THR A 161 -4.24 -20.33 -9.32
N ASP A 162 -4.34 -21.51 -9.95
CA ASP A 162 -4.76 -21.66 -11.34
C ASP A 162 -6.29 -21.48 -11.53
N GLU A 163 -7.01 -21.01 -10.51
CA GLU A 163 -8.44 -20.74 -10.62
C GLU A 163 -8.69 -19.72 -11.75
N SER A 164 -9.77 -19.91 -12.50
CA SER A 164 -10.38 -18.94 -13.41
C SER A 164 -11.22 -17.91 -12.66
N ILE A 165 -11.50 -16.75 -13.27
CA ILE A 165 -12.19 -15.66 -12.55
C ILE A 165 -13.60 -16.10 -12.12
N LEU A 166 -14.24 -16.95 -12.95
CA LEU A 166 -15.53 -17.56 -12.66
C LEU A 166 -15.46 -18.49 -11.44
N GLU A 167 -14.38 -19.27 -11.29
CA GLU A 167 -14.17 -20.11 -10.10
C GLU A 167 -14.00 -19.27 -8.84
N VAL A 168 -13.19 -18.21 -8.91
CA VAL A 168 -12.98 -17.31 -7.76
C VAL A 168 -14.28 -16.60 -7.36
N VAL A 169 -15.06 -16.09 -8.33
CA VAL A 169 -16.35 -15.44 -8.06
C VAL A 169 -17.35 -16.43 -7.44
N ARG A 170 -17.47 -17.65 -7.99
CA ARG A 170 -18.36 -18.69 -7.42
C ARG A 170 -17.95 -19.07 -6.00
N ARG A 171 -16.65 -19.32 -5.77
CA ARG A 171 -16.09 -19.57 -4.43
C ARG A 171 -16.41 -18.43 -3.47
N THR A 172 -16.24 -17.19 -3.92
CA THR A 172 -16.53 -16.00 -3.10
C THR A 172 -18.01 -15.91 -2.73
N CYS A 173 -18.93 -16.06 -3.69
CA CYS A 173 -20.36 -16.04 -3.41
C CYS A 173 -20.78 -17.17 -2.45
N GLN A 174 -20.22 -18.37 -2.61
CA GLN A 174 -20.46 -19.49 -1.73
C GLN A 174 -19.99 -19.22 -0.30
N LEU A 175 -18.77 -18.68 -0.13
CA LEU A 175 -18.21 -18.34 1.18
C LEU A 175 -18.95 -17.16 1.84
N ALA A 176 -19.40 -16.18 1.06
CA ALA A 176 -20.13 -15.03 1.55
C ALA A 176 -21.62 -15.30 1.80
N GLY A 177 -22.16 -16.38 1.24
CA GLY A 177 -23.59 -16.71 1.30
C GLY A 177 -24.48 -15.69 0.59
N THR A 178 -23.98 -15.02 -0.45
CA THR A 178 -24.69 -13.96 -1.16
C THR A 178 -24.30 -13.92 -2.65
N GLY A 179 -25.27 -13.62 -3.51
CA GLY A 179 -25.09 -13.63 -4.96
C GLY A 179 -24.78 -15.02 -5.53
N SER A 180 -24.48 -15.07 -6.83
CA SER A 180 -24.10 -16.29 -7.54
C SER A 180 -23.14 -15.95 -8.68
N GLY A 181 -22.12 -16.79 -8.91
CA GLY A 181 -21.21 -16.63 -10.04
C GLY A 181 -21.75 -17.30 -11.30
N ARG A 182 -21.37 -16.81 -12.48
CA ARG A 182 -21.72 -17.43 -13.76
C ARG A 182 -20.86 -18.67 -14.03
N ASP A 183 -21.35 -19.55 -14.90
CA ASP A 183 -20.57 -20.66 -15.48
C ASP A 183 -19.82 -20.25 -16.75
N VAL A 184 -20.29 -19.20 -17.44
CA VAL A 184 -19.67 -18.63 -18.63
C VAL A 184 -19.59 -17.10 -18.49
N PRO A 185 -18.56 -16.43 -19.04
CA PRO A 185 -18.49 -14.98 -19.01
C PRO A 185 -19.71 -14.35 -19.68
N GLY A 186 -20.15 -13.21 -19.15
CA GLY A 186 -21.24 -12.43 -19.72
C GLY A 186 -20.87 -11.85 -21.09
N PRO A 187 -21.87 -11.42 -21.87
CA PRO A 187 -21.66 -10.97 -23.26
C PRO A 187 -20.78 -9.71 -23.39
N GLY A 188 -20.51 -9.00 -22.28
CA GLY A 188 -19.62 -7.84 -22.24
C GLY A 188 -18.19 -8.18 -21.81
N ALA A 189 -17.87 -9.45 -21.54
CA ALA A 189 -16.52 -9.87 -21.22
C ALA A 189 -15.68 -9.86 -22.50
N GLY A 190 -14.57 -9.12 -22.49
CA GLY A 190 -13.60 -9.17 -23.59
C GLY A 190 -12.93 -10.53 -23.66
N GLU A 191 -12.49 -10.95 -24.84
CA GLU A 191 -11.76 -12.21 -25.07
C GLU A 191 -10.50 -12.34 -24.20
N TYR A 192 -9.91 -11.20 -23.83
CA TYR A 192 -8.72 -11.10 -22.98
C TYR A 192 -8.97 -10.37 -21.66
N ASP A 193 -10.23 -10.23 -21.25
CA ASP A 193 -10.56 -9.65 -19.95
C ASP A 193 -10.01 -10.57 -18.84
N LYS A 194 -9.21 -10.00 -17.95
CA LYS A 194 -8.53 -10.76 -16.89
C LYS A 194 -9.37 -10.77 -15.63
N ASP A 195 -9.60 -9.58 -15.07
CA ASP A 195 -10.20 -9.37 -13.76
C ASP A 195 -11.12 -8.13 -13.73
N SER A 196 -11.45 -7.57 -14.90
CA SER A 196 -12.17 -6.29 -15.03
C SER A 196 -11.56 -5.14 -14.22
N GLY A 197 -10.29 -5.23 -13.81
CA GLY A 197 -9.61 -4.22 -12.99
C GLY A 197 -9.84 -4.33 -11.48
N ILE A 198 -10.61 -5.31 -10.99
CA ILE A 198 -10.79 -5.57 -9.56
C ILE A 198 -9.83 -6.67 -9.11
N ASP A 199 -9.09 -6.39 -8.04
CA ASP A 199 -8.04 -7.28 -7.56
C ASP A 199 -8.45 -8.07 -6.31
N VAL A 200 -9.38 -7.56 -5.51
CA VAL A 200 -9.73 -8.14 -4.22
C VAL A 200 -11.25 -8.07 -4.01
N LEU A 201 -11.82 -9.17 -3.53
CA LEU A 201 -13.19 -9.21 -3.01
C LEU A 201 -13.14 -9.43 -1.50
N ALA A 202 -13.93 -8.72 -0.72
CA ALA A 202 -14.00 -8.92 0.73
C ALA A 202 -15.41 -8.65 1.24
N TRP A 203 -15.76 -9.13 2.43
CA TRP A 203 -17.09 -8.87 3.00
C TRP A 203 -17.06 -8.83 4.52
N ASN A 204 -17.99 -8.06 5.09
CA ASN A 204 -18.22 -8.05 6.53
C ASN A 204 -19.35 -9.04 6.88
N PRO A 205 -19.04 -10.18 7.54
CA PRO A 205 -20.07 -11.15 7.90
C PRO A 205 -20.97 -10.58 9.00
N PHE A 206 -22.27 -10.85 8.91
CA PHE A 206 -23.18 -10.65 10.05
C PHE A 206 -23.04 -11.79 11.06
N LEU A 207 -23.28 -11.48 12.34
CA LEU A 207 -23.28 -12.48 13.41
C LEU A 207 -24.38 -13.53 13.22
N ASP A 208 -25.52 -13.13 12.64
CA ASP A 208 -26.71 -13.98 12.48
C ASP A 208 -26.72 -14.79 11.17
N GLY A 209 -25.62 -14.76 10.41
CA GLY A 209 -25.47 -15.46 9.14
C GLY A 209 -25.67 -14.55 7.91
N PRO A 210 -25.66 -15.14 6.70
CA PRO A 210 -25.79 -14.38 5.45
C PRO A 210 -27.18 -13.74 5.26
N PRO A 211 -27.28 -12.69 4.43
CA PRO A 211 -26.20 -12.06 3.65
C PRO A 211 -25.26 -11.22 4.53
N PRO A 212 -24.06 -10.84 4.07
CA PRO A 212 -23.15 -9.96 4.82
C PRO A 212 -23.71 -8.53 4.92
N ALA A 213 -23.16 -7.73 5.85
CA ALA A 213 -23.54 -6.33 6.02
C ALA A 213 -23.19 -5.48 4.80
N PHE A 214 -22.02 -5.75 4.22
CA PHE A 214 -21.60 -5.19 2.96
C PHE A 214 -20.57 -6.10 2.27
N PHE A 215 -20.46 -5.90 0.96
CA PHE A 215 -19.53 -6.56 0.07
C PHE A 215 -18.61 -5.52 -0.57
N ALA A 216 -17.31 -5.73 -0.48
CA ALA A 216 -16.27 -4.80 -0.87
C ALA A 216 -15.55 -5.26 -2.13
N PHE A 217 -15.40 -4.32 -3.07
CA PHE A 217 -14.57 -4.48 -4.27
C PHE A 217 -13.33 -3.61 -4.11
N GLY A 218 -12.16 -4.25 -4.12
CA GLY A 218 -10.86 -3.60 -3.98
C GLY A 218 -10.08 -3.61 -5.28
N GLN A 219 -9.54 -2.45 -5.66
CA GLN A 219 -8.60 -2.30 -6.76
C GLN A 219 -7.23 -1.91 -6.23
N THR A 220 -6.19 -2.64 -6.65
CA THR A 220 -4.81 -2.29 -6.36
C THR A 220 -4.26 -1.32 -7.39
N ALA A 221 -3.62 -0.27 -6.90
CA ALA A 221 -3.05 0.73 -7.78
C ALA A 221 -1.64 1.14 -7.30
N SER A 222 -0.67 0.32 -7.70
CA SER A 222 0.77 0.56 -7.54
C SER A 222 1.41 1.24 -8.76
N GLY A 223 0.61 1.71 -9.72
CA GLY A 223 1.05 2.43 -10.93
C GLY A 223 0.79 3.94 -10.85
N HIS A 224 1.29 4.69 -11.84
CA HIS A 224 1.14 6.16 -11.91
C HIS A 224 -0.21 6.62 -12.48
N ASP A 225 -0.84 5.73 -13.22
CA ASP A 225 -2.17 5.85 -13.82
C ASP A 225 -3.28 5.58 -12.79
N TRP A 226 -2.95 5.41 -11.51
CA TRP A 226 -3.95 5.12 -10.48
C TRP A 226 -5.13 6.11 -10.46
N PRO A 227 -4.97 7.44 -10.65
CA PRO A 227 -6.11 8.36 -10.66
C PRO A 227 -7.04 8.16 -11.86
N GLN A 228 -6.56 7.47 -12.91
CA GLN A 228 -7.35 7.13 -14.09
C GLN A 228 -8.22 5.89 -13.87
N LYS A 229 -7.87 5.02 -12.92
CA LYS A 229 -8.64 3.83 -12.56
C LYS A 229 -9.94 4.18 -11.82
N SER A 230 -10.89 3.25 -11.74
CA SER A 230 -12.10 3.43 -10.92
C SER A 230 -12.63 2.09 -10.44
N ALA A 231 -12.38 1.78 -9.17
CA ALA A 231 -12.92 0.59 -8.51
C ALA A 231 -14.45 0.49 -8.66
N ARG A 232 -15.16 1.63 -8.74
CA ARG A 232 -16.61 1.65 -8.95
C ARG A 232 -17.00 1.16 -10.34
N ILE A 233 -16.46 1.76 -11.40
CA ILE A 233 -16.75 1.38 -12.79
C ILE A 233 -16.33 -0.08 -13.03
N ASP A 234 -15.13 -0.43 -12.57
CA ASP A 234 -14.53 -1.76 -12.75
C ASP A 234 -15.36 -2.83 -12.02
N SER A 235 -15.91 -2.52 -10.84
CA SER A 235 -16.82 -3.45 -10.13
C SER A 235 -18.14 -3.66 -10.85
N GLU A 236 -18.68 -2.64 -11.55
CA GLU A 236 -19.90 -2.77 -12.32
C GLU A 236 -19.69 -3.69 -13.53
N LEU A 237 -18.53 -3.58 -14.19
CA LEU A 237 -18.11 -4.48 -15.25
C LEU A 237 -17.93 -5.91 -14.73
N LEU A 238 -17.22 -6.09 -13.61
CA LEU A 238 -17.03 -7.40 -12.98
C LEU A 238 -18.39 -8.05 -12.64
N MET A 239 -19.28 -7.31 -11.97
CA MET A 239 -20.61 -7.80 -11.63
C MET A 239 -21.42 -8.17 -12.87
N ARG A 240 -21.40 -7.34 -13.92
CA ARG A 240 -22.13 -7.62 -15.16
C ARG A 240 -21.62 -8.89 -15.85
N ASN A 241 -20.30 -9.10 -15.85
CA ASN A 241 -19.66 -10.12 -16.66
C ASN A 241 -19.49 -11.46 -15.94
N TYR A 242 -19.40 -11.48 -14.60
CA TYR A 242 -19.02 -12.71 -13.88
C TYR A 242 -20.01 -13.11 -12.78
N PHE A 243 -20.91 -12.22 -12.37
CA PHE A 243 -22.00 -12.56 -11.45
C PHE A 243 -23.27 -12.87 -12.25
N LEU A 244 -23.95 -13.96 -11.88
CA LEU A 244 -25.29 -14.30 -12.36
C LEU A 244 -26.29 -13.47 -11.57
N ASP A 245 -26.23 -13.55 -10.24
CA ASP A 245 -26.93 -12.68 -9.32
C ASP A 245 -25.94 -11.85 -8.51
N LYS A 246 -26.20 -10.54 -8.38
CA LYS A 246 -25.35 -9.65 -7.58
C LYS A 246 -25.47 -9.97 -6.08
N PRO A 247 -24.45 -9.65 -5.27
CA PRO A 247 -24.55 -9.75 -3.82
C PRO A 247 -25.75 -8.94 -3.30
N ASN A 248 -26.65 -9.58 -2.54
CA ASN A 248 -27.84 -8.97 -1.93
C ASN A 248 -27.49 -8.23 -0.63
N CYS A 249 -26.60 -7.25 -0.72
CA CYS A 249 -26.15 -6.42 0.40
C CYS A 249 -25.57 -5.09 -0.11
N ASN A 250 -25.18 -4.21 0.80
CA ASN A 250 -24.55 -2.95 0.43
C ASN A 250 -23.20 -3.21 -0.27
N THR A 251 -22.91 -2.49 -1.35
CA THR A 251 -21.62 -2.58 -2.03
C THR A 251 -20.76 -1.38 -1.72
N VAL A 252 -19.49 -1.63 -1.39
CA VAL A 252 -18.49 -0.59 -1.11
C VAL A 252 -17.25 -0.78 -1.98
N TYR A 253 -16.55 0.30 -2.28
CA TYR A 253 -15.43 0.31 -3.22
C TYR A 253 -14.19 0.86 -2.56
N TYR A 254 -13.05 0.23 -2.83
CA TYR A 254 -11.77 0.62 -2.30
C TYR A 254 -10.71 0.71 -3.39
N THR A 255 -9.91 1.77 -3.36
CA THR A 255 -8.63 1.82 -4.07
C THR A 255 -7.50 1.75 -3.06
N ILE A 256 -6.63 0.76 -3.20
CA ILE A 256 -5.49 0.53 -2.31
C ILE A 256 -4.21 0.95 -3.02
N VAL A 257 -3.48 1.89 -2.43
CA VAL A 257 -2.23 2.44 -2.97
C VAL A 257 -1.09 2.33 -1.95
N PRO A 258 0.16 2.11 -2.40
CA PRO A 258 1.30 2.06 -1.48
C PRO A 258 1.80 3.45 -1.09
N TYR A 259 1.31 4.51 -1.73
CA TYR A 259 1.79 5.89 -1.62
C TYR A 259 1.17 6.63 -0.43
N ARG A 260 1.85 7.66 0.07
CA ARG A 260 1.26 8.70 0.92
C ARG A 260 0.53 9.70 0.02
N LEU A 261 -0.75 9.96 0.29
CA LEU A 261 -1.57 10.93 -0.46
C LEU A 261 -1.92 12.13 0.41
N SER A 262 -1.90 13.35 -0.13
CA SER A 262 -2.42 14.49 0.61
C SER A 262 -3.93 14.36 0.88
N GLU A 263 -4.44 15.04 1.89
CA GLU A 263 -5.89 15.07 2.15
C GLU A 263 -6.68 15.59 0.93
N ASP A 264 -6.11 16.56 0.20
CA ASP A 264 -6.71 17.10 -1.01
C ASP A 264 -6.70 16.11 -2.17
N GLU A 265 -5.64 15.31 -2.33
CA GLU A 265 -5.61 14.21 -3.29
C GLU A 265 -6.66 13.17 -2.94
N MET A 266 -6.78 12.79 -1.66
CA MET A 266 -7.80 11.84 -1.22
C MET A 266 -9.22 12.38 -1.46
N ARG A 267 -9.49 13.63 -1.09
CA ARG A 267 -10.80 14.27 -1.23
C ARG A 267 -11.22 14.39 -2.69
N ARG A 268 -10.32 14.84 -3.57
CA ARG A 268 -10.59 14.98 -5.01
C ARG A 268 -10.90 13.64 -5.68
N ASN A 269 -10.27 12.56 -5.23
CA ASN A 269 -10.40 11.24 -5.85
C ASN A 269 -11.47 10.35 -5.18
N HIS A 270 -11.97 10.72 -4.01
CA HIS A 270 -12.91 9.90 -3.23
C HIS A 270 -14.17 9.48 -4.04
N PHE A 271 -14.77 10.40 -4.79
CA PHE A 271 -15.99 10.11 -5.56
C PHE A 271 -15.79 8.99 -6.59
N LYS A 272 -14.63 8.96 -7.25
CA LYS A 272 -14.30 8.00 -8.32
C LYS A 272 -13.84 6.64 -7.78
N HIS A 273 -13.17 6.67 -6.64
CA HIS A 273 -12.45 5.52 -6.09
C HIS A 273 -13.16 4.85 -4.90
N GLY A 274 -14.20 5.48 -4.36
CA GLY A 274 -14.72 5.13 -3.05
C GLY A 274 -13.72 5.47 -1.96
N ALA A 275 -13.60 4.61 -0.95
CA ALA A 275 -12.59 4.80 0.08
C ALA A 275 -11.18 4.52 -0.47
N ILE A 276 -10.23 5.39 -0.15
CA ILE A 276 -8.83 5.21 -0.54
C ILE A 276 -8.03 4.76 0.69
N LEU A 277 -7.30 3.66 0.54
CA LEU A 277 -6.37 3.14 1.53
C LEU A 277 -4.94 3.46 1.05
N ASP A 278 -4.37 4.53 1.59
CA ASP A 278 -3.02 4.98 1.29
C ASP A 278 -2.01 4.38 2.29
N ARG A 279 -0.72 4.76 2.22
CA ARG A 279 0.33 4.24 3.10
C ARG A 279 0.10 4.51 4.59
N THR A 280 -0.74 5.48 4.95
CA THR A 280 -1.09 5.77 6.36
C THR A 280 -2.21 4.89 6.89
N ARG A 281 -2.81 4.03 6.05
CA ARG A 281 -3.91 3.13 6.42
C ARG A 281 -3.59 1.68 6.10
N THR A 282 -3.13 1.43 4.87
CA THR A 282 -2.90 0.09 4.31
C THR A 282 -2.04 -0.80 5.21
N PRO A 283 -0.91 -0.36 5.79
CA PRO A 283 -0.08 -1.21 6.65
C PRO A 283 -0.76 -1.69 7.93
N LEU A 284 -1.48 -0.78 8.61
CA LEU A 284 -2.22 -1.12 9.82
C LEU A 284 -3.33 -2.13 9.51
N LEU A 285 -4.10 -1.86 8.46
CA LEU A 285 -5.17 -2.73 8.03
C LEU A 285 -4.64 -4.10 7.56
N ALA A 286 -3.51 -4.14 6.86
CA ALA A 286 -2.89 -5.40 6.44
C ALA A 286 -2.43 -6.23 7.65
N TRP A 287 -1.88 -5.57 8.67
CA TRP A 287 -1.57 -6.23 9.93
C TRP A 287 -2.82 -6.80 10.60
N GLN A 288 -3.91 -6.03 10.67
CA GLN A 288 -5.19 -6.50 11.21
C GLN A 288 -5.75 -7.68 10.42
N GLY A 289 -5.72 -7.65 9.09
CA GLY A 289 -6.14 -8.77 8.23
C GLY A 289 -5.33 -10.04 8.49
N LEU A 290 -4.01 -9.90 8.71
CA LEU A 290 -3.18 -11.04 9.09
C LEU A 290 -3.56 -11.59 10.47
N GLN A 291 -3.90 -10.73 11.43
CA GLN A 291 -4.39 -11.17 12.75
C GLN A 291 -5.75 -11.87 12.64
N LEU A 292 -6.66 -11.38 11.79
CA LEU A 292 -7.93 -12.04 11.51
C LEU A 292 -7.70 -13.45 10.97
N ASN A 293 -6.75 -13.62 10.05
CA ASN A 293 -6.41 -14.95 9.55
C ASN A 293 -5.86 -15.88 10.64
N HIS A 294 -4.98 -15.37 11.52
CA HIS A 294 -4.51 -16.14 12.67
C HIS A 294 -5.64 -16.53 13.63
N ALA A 295 -6.72 -15.74 13.68
CA ALA A 295 -7.92 -16.02 14.46
C ALA A 295 -8.93 -16.94 13.73
N GLY A 296 -8.60 -17.41 12.52
CA GLY A 296 -9.41 -18.37 11.75
C GLY A 296 -10.26 -17.76 10.63
N THR A 297 -10.21 -16.45 10.40
CA THR A 297 -10.89 -15.82 9.26
C THR A 297 -10.23 -16.21 7.95
N ALA A 298 -11.02 -16.60 6.95
CA ALA A 298 -10.52 -16.93 5.63
C ALA A 298 -10.01 -15.68 4.91
N VAL A 299 -8.69 -15.54 4.79
CA VAL A 299 -8.04 -14.46 4.06
C VAL A 299 -7.03 -15.09 3.12
N ASP A 300 -7.26 -14.97 1.81
CA ASP A 300 -6.30 -15.43 0.81
C ASP A 300 -4.94 -14.79 1.06
N CYS A 301 -3.87 -15.44 0.57
CA CYS A 301 -2.47 -15.00 0.62
C CYS A 301 -1.83 -14.69 1.99
N ALA A 302 -2.54 -14.88 3.11
CA ALA A 302 -1.97 -14.68 4.45
C ALA A 302 -0.69 -15.51 4.69
N ALA A 303 -0.63 -16.75 4.18
CA ALA A 303 0.58 -17.57 4.22
C ALA A 303 1.77 -16.98 3.42
N ALA A 304 1.48 -16.23 2.36
CA ALA A 304 2.46 -15.56 1.51
C ALA A 304 3.01 -14.26 2.13
N ALA A 305 2.43 -13.76 3.24
CA ALA A 305 2.89 -12.54 3.91
C ALA A 305 4.37 -12.62 4.33
N SER A 306 4.88 -13.82 4.60
CA SER A 306 6.30 -14.04 4.92
C SER A 306 7.24 -13.76 3.75
N LEU A 307 6.77 -13.86 2.50
CA LEU A 307 7.55 -13.60 1.29
C LEU A 307 7.87 -12.11 1.13
N ILE A 308 6.94 -11.23 1.53
CA ILE A 308 7.14 -9.77 1.55
C ILE A 308 8.38 -9.41 2.37
N TRP A 309 8.57 -10.10 3.50
CA TRP A 309 9.72 -9.86 4.37
C TRP A 309 11.03 -10.38 3.77
N ARG A 310 11.00 -11.52 3.09
CA ARG A 310 12.18 -12.03 2.38
C ARG A 310 12.58 -11.06 1.27
N TRP A 311 11.60 -10.58 0.50
CA TRP A 311 11.80 -9.57 -0.53
C TRP A 311 12.41 -8.29 0.04
N LEU A 312 11.86 -7.74 1.14
CA LEU A 312 12.40 -6.55 1.80
C LEU A 312 13.84 -6.72 2.27
N ARG A 313 14.19 -7.89 2.84
CA ARG A 313 15.56 -8.18 3.27
C ARG A 313 16.53 -8.27 2.10
N ALA A 314 16.11 -8.92 1.01
CA ALA A 314 16.91 -9.00 -0.21
C ALA A 314 17.13 -7.60 -0.80
N PHE A 315 16.04 -6.83 -0.91
CA PHE A 315 16.07 -5.45 -1.39
C PHE A 315 16.98 -4.56 -0.56
N ARG A 316 16.95 -4.69 0.76
CA ARG A 316 17.83 -3.91 1.64
C ARG A 316 19.32 -4.20 1.41
N ARG A 317 19.68 -5.44 1.09
CA ARG A 317 21.07 -5.87 0.93
C ARG A 317 21.63 -5.53 -0.45
N SER A 318 20.85 -5.82 -1.50
CA SER A 318 21.28 -5.62 -2.88
C SER A 318 20.06 -5.30 -3.76
N PRO A 319 19.67 -4.01 -3.86
CA PRO A 319 18.51 -3.58 -4.64
C PRO A 319 18.61 -3.91 -6.14
N ALA A 320 19.85 -3.95 -6.66
CA ALA A 320 20.15 -4.24 -8.05
C ALA A 320 20.09 -5.75 -8.38
N GLU A 321 20.20 -6.62 -7.38
CA GLU A 321 20.30 -8.08 -7.57
C GLU A 321 19.11 -8.84 -6.99
N VAL A 322 18.02 -8.16 -6.61
CA VAL A 322 16.83 -8.87 -6.13
C VAL A 322 16.20 -9.65 -7.29
N TYR A 323 16.35 -10.97 -7.26
CA TYR A 323 15.66 -11.86 -8.19
C TYR A 323 14.25 -12.16 -7.69
N SER A 324 13.29 -12.24 -8.61
CA SER A 324 11.95 -12.76 -8.35
C SER A 324 12.07 -14.24 -7.99
N TYR A 325 11.74 -14.60 -6.75
CA TYR A 325 11.33 -15.96 -6.44
C TYR A 325 9.91 -16.11 -6.99
N GLU A 326 9.77 -16.75 -8.15
CA GLU A 326 8.47 -17.32 -8.50
C GLU A 326 8.20 -18.45 -7.50
N PRO A 327 7.08 -18.41 -6.76
CA PRO A 327 6.66 -19.60 -6.01
C PRO A 327 6.42 -20.72 -7.04
N ALA A 328 7.05 -21.86 -6.80
CA ALA A 328 6.87 -23.08 -7.58
C ALA A 328 5.46 -23.65 -7.44
#